data_AF-A0AAP0LI09-F1
#
_entry.id   AF-A0AAP0LI09-F1
#
_cell.length_a   1.000
_cell.length_b   1.000
_cell.length_c   1.000
_cell.angle_alpha   90.00
_cell.angle_beta   90.00
_cell.angle_gamma   90.00
#
_symmetry.space_group_name_H-M   'P 1'
#
loop_
_entity.id
_entity.type
_entity.pdbx_description
1 polymer ?
#
loop_
_entity_poly.entity_id
_entity_poly.type
_entity_poly.pdbx_seq_one_letter_code
_entity_poly.pdbx_strand_id
1 'polypeptide(L)'
;MANLAKWEPVHGRFKFRHPWKRYLKVGTLARECGYKIQALNCCLNFDIQTSLEIRSKNRKMCIEISEESGKALLEIASSTKKMTQAKSANPHTAKAKDAMEKLNSHLKTNLWKEAFLLEIILVAKLLIELVECTEKIAKAVHELALAGSFRDRG
;
A
#
# COMPACT_ATOMS: atom_id res chain seq x y z
N MET A 1 -1.61 -21.73 -4.75
CA MET A 1 -2.67 -21.58 -3.72
C MET A 1 -3.95 -20.97 -4.34
N ALA A 2 -4.53 -21.59 -5.38
CA ALA A 2 -5.41 -20.89 -6.34
C ALA A 2 -6.85 -21.46 -6.50
N ASN A 3 -7.38 -22.22 -5.53
CA ASN A 3 -8.72 -22.84 -5.69
C ASN A 3 -9.70 -22.64 -4.52
N LEU A 4 -9.32 -21.98 -3.42
CA LEU A 4 -10.19 -21.90 -2.24
C LEU A 4 -11.47 -21.07 -2.50
N ALA A 5 -11.36 -19.93 -3.19
CA ALA A 5 -12.51 -19.03 -3.39
C ALA A 5 -13.52 -19.49 -4.46
N LYS A 6 -13.19 -20.46 -5.31
CA LYS A 6 -14.15 -20.97 -6.32
C LYS A 6 -15.24 -21.85 -5.71
N TRP A 7 -14.93 -22.49 -4.59
CA TRP A 7 -15.84 -23.38 -3.87
C TRP A 7 -16.71 -22.65 -2.85
N GLU A 8 -16.44 -21.37 -2.58
CA GLU A 8 -17.25 -20.60 -1.65
C GLU A 8 -18.68 -20.45 -2.23
N PRO A 9 -19.71 -20.95 -1.53
CA PRO A 9 -21.09 -20.74 -1.95
C PRO A 9 -21.39 -19.25 -1.99
N VAL A 10 -22.40 -18.86 -2.76
CA VAL A 10 -22.86 -17.47 -2.83
C VAL A 10 -23.09 -16.94 -1.42
N HIS A 11 -22.33 -15.92 -1.01
CA HIS A 11 -22.42 -15.35 0.33
C HIS A 11 -22.37 -13.82 0.30
N GLY A 12 -23.15 -13.20 1.18
CA GLY A 12 -23.24 -11.75 1.32
C GLY A 12 -23.49 -11.04 -0.01
N ARG A 13 -22.58 -10.14 -0.39
CA ARG A 13 -22.67 -9.36 -1.64
C ARG A 13 -22.04 -10.07 -2.85
N PHE A 14 -21.37 -11.21 -2.64
CA PHE A 14 -20.70 -11.99 -3.68
C PHE A 14 -21.67 -13.01 -4.31
N LYS A 15 -22.31 -12.61 -5.41
CA LYS A 15 -23.29 -13.41 -6.16
C LYS A 15 -22.65 -14.46 -7.09
N PHE A 16 -23.48 -15.36 -7.61
CA PHE A 16 -23.10 -16.26 -8.70
C PHE A 16 -22.50 -15.47 -9.89
N ARG A 17 -21.44 -15.99 -10.51
CA ARG A 17 -20.62 -15.32 -11.55
C ARG A 17 -19.79 -14.11 -11.08
N HIS A 18 -19.50 -14.00 -9.77
CA HIS A 18 -18.52 -13.03 -9.30
C HIS A 18 -17.16 -13.22 -10.02
N PRO A 19 -16.43 -12.14 -10.38
CA PRO A 19 -15.11 -12.20 -11.02
C PRO A 19 -14.01 -12.72 -10.07
N TRP A 20 -14.14 -13.98 -9.63
CA TRP A 20 -13.29 -14.64 -8.63
C TRP A 20 -11.80 -14.57 -8.93
N LYS A 21 -11.39 -14.69 -10.21
CA LYS A 21 -9.97 -14.54 -10.59
C LYS A 21 -9.42 -13.17 -10.22
N ARG A 22 -10.19 -12.09 -10.42
CA ARG A 22 -9.79 -10.72 -10.07
C ARG A 22 -9.81 -10.51 -8.55
N TYR A 23 -10.80 -11.10 -7.86
CA TYR A 23 -10.85 -11.07 -6.39
C TYR A 23 -9.64 -11.75 -5.74
N LEU A 24 -9.25 -12.93 -6.24
CA LEU A 24 -8.05 -13.64 -5.79
C LEU A 24 -6.76 -12.85 -6.07
N LYS A 25 -6.68 -12.13 -7.19
CA LYS A 25 -5.56 -11.22 -7.49
C LYS A 25 -5.45 -10.11 -6.44
N VAL A 26 -6.57 -9.48 -6.07
CA VAL A 26 -6.60 -8.48 -4.99
C VAL A 26 -6.11 -9.08 -3.67
N GLY A 27 -6.61 -10.27 -3.29
CA GLY A 27 -6.19 -10.94 -2.06
C GLY A 27 -4.69 -11.30 -2.04
N THR A 28 -4.14 -11.70 -3.19
CA THR A 28 -2.70 -12.00 -3.33
C THR A 28 -1.86 -10.74 -3.11
N LEU A 29 -2.19 -9.65 -3.80
CA LEU A 29 -1.50 -8.36 -3.66
C LEU A 29 -1.64 -7.79 -2.24
N ALA A 30 -2.82 -7.92 -1.62
CA ALA A 30 -3.05 -7.50 -0.24
C ALA A 30 -2.16 -8.25 0.76
N ARG A 31 -1.98 -9.56 0.56
CA ARG A 31 -1.08 -10.37 1.40
C ARG A 31 0.38 -9.97 1.22
N GLU A 32 0.83 -9.77 -0.02
CA GLU A 32 2.17 -9.25 -0.32
C GLU A 32 2.41 -7.88 0.34
N CYS A 33 1.42 -6.98 0.32
CA CYS A 33 1.44 -5.73 1.08
C CYS A 33 1.61 -5.94 2.57
N GLY A 34 0.84 -6.87 3.14
CA GLY A 34 0.90 -7.21 4.56
C GLY A 34 2.32 -7.59 4.99
N TYR A 35 3.02 -8.40 4.18
CA TYR A 35 4.42 -8.76 4.46
C TYR A 35 5.37 -7.56 4.44
N LYS A 36 5.17 -6.62 3.50
CA LYS A 36 5.98 -5.39 3.43
C LYS A 36 5.74 -4.47 4.63
N ILE A 37 4.48 -4.32 5.04
CA ILE A 37 4.11 -3.57 6.25
C ILE A 37 4.72 -4.23 7.49
N GLN A 38 4.68 -5.56 7.57
CA GLN A 38 5.29 -6.31 8.66
C GLN A 38 6.80 -6.11 8.69
N ALA A 39 7.49 -6.19 7.54
CA ALA A 39 8.92 -5.95 7.43
C ALA A 39 9.28 -4.51 7.86
N LEU A 40 8.49 -3.51 7.44
CA LEU A 40 8.65 -2.12 7.86
C LEU A 40 8.50 -2.00 9.38
N ASN A 41 7.47 -2.63 9.97
CA ASN A 41 7.26 -2.63 11.41
C ASN A 41 8.42 -3.30 12.16
N CYS A 42 8.97 -4.40 11.65
CA CYS A 42 10.17 -5.03 12.22
C CYS A 42 11.38 -4.08 12.20
N CYS A 43 11.59 -3.35 11.09
CA CYS A 43 12.68 -2.38 10.98
C CYS A 43 12.53 -1.22 11.98
N LEU A 44 11.30 -0.75 12.20
CA LEU A 44 11.01 0.36 13.12
C LEU A 44 11.13 -0.03 14.60
N ASN A 45 10.91 -1.30 14.94
CA ASN A 45 11.00 -1.80 16.32
C ASN A 45 12.39 -2.33 16.69
N PHE A 46 13.33 -2.41 15.74
CA PHE A 46 14.72 -2.70 16.05
C PHE A 46 15.38 -1.46 16.68
N ASP A 47 16.38 -1.64 17.55
CA ASP A 47 17.14 -0.52 18.11
C ASP A 47 17.99 0.14 17.01
N ILE A 48 17.39 1.13 16.34
CA ILE A 48 18.01 1.93 15.28
C ILE A 48 19.10 2.79 15.92
N GLN A 49 20.37 2.48 15.63
CA GLN A 49 21.54 3.23 16.16
C GLN A 49 21.77 4.57 15.44
N THR A 50 20.99 4.88 14.40
CA THR A 50 21.12 6.12 13.63
C THR A 50 20.92 7.40 14.49
N SER A 51 21.68 8.47 14.25
CA SER A 51 21.54 9.73 15.01
C SER A 51 20.13 10.34 14.90
N LEU A 52 19.66 11.03 15.95
CA LEU A 52 18.33 11.66 16.00
C LEU A 52 18.13 12.74 14.93
N GLU A 53 19.21 13.42 14.52
CA GLU A 53 19.16 14.52 13.56
C GLU A 53 18.92 14.05 12.12
N ILE A 54 19.50 12.91 11.74
CA ILE A 54 19.26 12.30 10.42
C ILE A 54 17.84 11.71 10.38
N ARG A 55 17.41 11.11 11.50
CA ARG A 55 16.03 10.61 11.65
C ARG A 55 15.00 11.73 11.49
N SER A 56 15.20 12.88 12.12
CA SER A 56 14.22 13.98 12.10
C SER A 56 14.01 14.57 10.69
N LYS A 57 15.07 14.68 9.87
CA LYS A 57 14.99 15.22 8.51
C LYS A 57 14.14 14.36 7.56
N ASN A 58 14.24 13.04 7.68
CA ASN A 58 13.48 12.11 6.82
C ASN A 58 12.10 11.75 7.40
N ARG A 59 11.91 11.89 8.71
CA ARG A 59 10.71 11.48 9.45
C ARG A 59 9.42 12.04 8.86
N LYS A 60 9.39 13.33 8.49
CA LYS A 60 8.18 13.97 7.96
C LYS A 60 7.68 13.28 6.69
N MET A 61 8.57 13.01 5.74
CA MET A 61 8.23 12.34 4.49
C MET A 61 7.81 10.88 4.74
N CYS A 62 8.52 10.16 5.61
CA CYS A 62 8.16 8.78 5.95
C CYS A 62 6.77 8.66 6.59
N ILE A 63 6.42 9.60 7.48
CA ILE A 63 5.09 9.67 8.10
C ILE A 63 4.04 9.95 7.04
N GLU A 64 4.27 10.93 6.17
CA GLU A 64 3.33 11.30 5.10
C GLU A 64 3.07 10.13 4.13
N ILE A 65 4.12 9.42 3.71
CA ILE A 65 3.99 8.21 2.87
C ILE A 65 3.13 7.14 3.58
N SER A 66 3.42 6.88 4.85
CA SER A 66 2.71 5.85 5.63
C SER A 66 1.25 6.21 5.84
N GLU A 67 0.97 7.47 6.17
CA GLU A 67 -0.36 7.98 6.43
C GLU A 67 -1.23 7.96 5.15
N GLU A 68 -0.72 8.48 4.04
CA GLU A 68 -1.47 8.54 2.79
C GLU A 68 -1.65 7.14 2.17
N SER A 69 -0.64 6.25 2.27
CA SER A 69 -0.80 4.84 1.88
C SER A 69 -1.86 4.13 2.74
N GLY A 70 -1.85 4.37 4.05
CA GLY A 70 -2.85 3.82 4.98
C GLY A 70 -4.27 4.29 4.66
N LYS A 71 -4.46 5.59 4.40
CA LYS A 71 -5.75 6.16 3.98
C LYS A 71 -6.23 5.55 2.66
N ALA A 72 -5.34 5.40 1.67
CA ALA A 72 -5.66 4.75 0.41
C ALA A 72 -6.13 3.29 0.62
N LEU A 73 -5.38 2.50 1.40
CA LEU A 73 -5.74 1.10 1.68
C LEU A 73 -7.06 0.97 2.43
N LEU A 74 -7.31 1.83 3.43
CA LEU A 74 -8.59 1.87 4.16
C LEU A 74 -9.76 2.17 3.22
N GLU A 75 -9.57 3.11 2.32
CA GLU A 75 -10.60 3.50 1.37
C GLU A 75 -10.90 2.38 0.36
N ILE A 76 -9.86 1.74 -0.16
CA ILE A 76 -9.95 0.57 -1.03
C ILE A 76 -10.69 -0.58 -0.31
N ALA A 77 -10.34 -0.86 0.95
CA ALA A 77 -10.97 -1.91 1.74
C ALA A 77 -12.46 -1.62 1.99
N SER A 78 -12.78 -0.38 2.37
CA SER A 78 -14.16 0.10 2.56
C SER A 78 -14.99 -0.04 1.28
N SER A 79 -14.44 0.40 0.14
CA SER A 79 -15.07 0.26 -1.18
C SER A 79 -15.30 -1.18 -1.57
N THR A 80 -14.30 -2.05 -1.39
CA THR A 80 -14.40 -3.47 -1.71
C THR A 80 -15.46 -4.16 -0.86
N LYS A 81 -15.48 -3.90 0.45
CA LYS A 81 -16.50 -4.41 1.39
C LYS A 81 -17.90 -3.94 1.00
N LYS A 82 -18.02 -2.70 0.53
CA LYS A 82 -19.30 -2.12 0.11
C LYS A 82 -19.67 -2.46 -1.34
N MET A 83 -18.77 -3.06 -2.12
CA MET A 83 -18.87 -3.21 -3.58
C MET A 83 -19.22 -1.89 -4.28
N THR A 84 -18.50 -0.84 -3.89
CA THR A 84 -18.60 0.50 -4.49
C THR A 84 -17.26 0.92 -5.08
N GLN A 85 -17.30 1.82 -6.07
CA GLN A 85 -16.10 2.38 -6.70
C GLN A 85 -15.24 3.14 -5.67
N ALA A 86 -13.91 2.94 -5.72
CA ALA A 86 -12.93 3.54 -4.82
C ALA A 86 -12.38 4.87 -5.35
N LYS A 87 -13.26 5.81 -5.75
CA LYS A 87 -12.89 7.07 -6.41
C LYS A 87 -11.93 7.92 -5.55
N SER A 88 -12.06 7.87 -4.23
CA SER A 88 -11.26 8.62 -3.25
C SER A 88 -9.92 7.96 -2.87
N ALA A 89 -9.60 6.77 -3.39
CA ALA A 89 -8.28 6.18 -3.17
C ALA A 89 -7.18 6.88 -4.00
N ASN A 90 -7.54 7.38 -5.19
CA ASN A 90 -6.60 7.98 -6.14
C ASN A 90 -5.86 9.22 -5.61
N PRO A 91 -6.52 10.18 -4.92
CA PRO A 91 -5.83 11.32 -4.32
C PRO A 91 -4.80 10.91 -3.26
N HIS A 92 -5.12 9.91 -2.43
CA HIS A 92 -4.20 9.40 -1.40
C HIS A 92 -3.01 8.67 -2.02
N THR A 93 -3.22 7.84 -3.05
CA THR A 93 -2.11 7.21 -3.77
C THR A 93 -1.20 8.24 -4.46
N ALA A 94 -1.77 9.32 -5.01
CA ALA A 94 -1.00 10.37 -5.64
C ALA A 94 -0.13 11.15 -4.63
N LYS A 95 -0.69 11.48 -3.46
CA LYS A 95 0.06 12.12 -2.37
C LYS A 95 1.18 11.24 -1.82
N ALA A 96 0.90 9.95 -1.61
CA ALA A 96 1.92 8.99 -1.18
C ALA A 96 3.08 8.90 -2.19
N LYS A 97 2.76 8.95 -3.48
CA LYS A 97 3.75 8.94 -4.57
C LYS A 97 4.60 10.22 -4.62
N ASP A 98 3.98 11.39 -4.50
CA ASP A 98 4.69 12.67 -4.46
C ASP A 98 5.64 12.73 -3.24
N ALA A 99 5.18 12.30 -2.07
CA ALA A 99 6.02 12.19 -0.87
C ALA A 99 7.17 11.19 -1.03
N MET A 100 6.94 10.07 -1.73
CA MET A 100 7.97 9.10 -2.07
C MET A 100 9.03 9.66 -3.03
N GLU A 101 8.63 10.42 -4.05
CA GLU A 101 9.55 11.08 -4.98
C GLU A 101 10.42 12.13 -4.28
N LYS A 102 9.84 12.89 -3.35
CA LYS A 102 10.57 13.80 -2.46
C LYS A 102 11.57 13.07 -1.59
N LEU A 103 11.18 11.95 -0.96
CA LEU A 103 12.10 11.13 -0.18
C LEU A 103 13.25 10.59 -1.02
N ASN A 104 12.98 10.07 -2.22
CA ASN A 104 13.99 9.55 -3.14
C ASN A 104 15.00 10.61 -3.58
N SER A 105 14.52 11.81 -3.91
CA SER A 105 15.43 12.91 -4.27
C SER A 105 16.28 13.34 -3.08
N HIS A 106 15.71 13.41 -1.89
CA HIS A 106 16.43 13.74 -0.65
C HIS A 106 17.46 12.68 -0.26
N LEU A 107 17.17 11.39 -0.48
CA LEU A 107 18.15 10.33 -0.25
C LEU A 107 19.31 10.42 -1.24
N LYS A 108 19.03 10.61 -2.54
CA LYS A 108 20.07 10.72 -3.58
C LYS A 108 21.07 11.86 -3.32
N THR A 109 20.60 12.99 -2.82
CA THR A 109 21.47 14.15 -2.53
C THR A 109 22.28 13.99 -1.25
N ASN A 110 21.77 13.28 -0.23
CA ASN A 110 22.42 13.11 1.06
C ASN A 110 23.23 11.81 1.20
N LEU A 111 23.03 10.82 0.30
CA LEU A 111 23.67 9.50 0.30
C LEU A 111 25.21 9.53 0.30
N TRP A 112 25.82 10.65 -0.08
CA TRP A 112 27.27 10.78 -0.27
C TRP A 112 28.02 11.27 0.98
N LYS A 113 27.31 11.49 2.10
CA LYS A 113 27.91 12.15 3.27
C LYS A 113 28.10 11.27 4.51
N GLU A 114 27.42 10.13 4.68
CA GLU A 114 27.47 9.37 5.96
C GLU A 114 27.36 7.84 5.83
N ALA A 115 28.10 7.11 6.65
CA ALA A 115 28.21 5.64 6.62
C ALA A 115 27.10 4.89 7.40
N PHE A 116 26.23 5.58 8.14
CA PHE A 116 25.14 4.99 8.96
C PHE A 116 23.78 4.90 8.23
N LEU A 117 23.78 4.93 6.89
CA LEU A 117 22.58 5.07 6.07
C LEU A 117 21.78 3.79 5.85
N LEU A 118 22.30 2.60 6.18
CA LEU A 118 21.65 1.33 5.81
C LEU A 118 20.25 1.16 6.40
N GLU A 119 20.04 1.55 7.66
CA GLU A 119 18.73 1.48 8.33
C GLU A 119 17.71 2.43 7.67
N ILE A 120 18.14 3.67 7.37
CA ILE A 120 17.30 4.66 6.69
C ILE A 120 16.98 4.24 5.26
N ILE A 121 17.96 3.71 4.53
CA ILE A 121 17.79 3.19 3.17
C ILE A 121 16.80 2.02 3.20
N LEU A 122 16.90 1.13 4.17
CA LEU A 122 16.00 -0.02 4.31
C LEU A 122 14.55 0.43 4.57
N VAL A 123 14.35 1.36 5.53
CA VAL A 123 13.03 1.94 5.81
C VAL A 123 12.47 2.63 4.57
N ALA A 124 13.27 3.44 3.88
CA ALA A 124 12.84 4.12 2.66
C ALA A 124 12.47 3.14 1.54
N LYS A 125 13.25 2.08 1.36
CA LYS A 125 12.96 1.03 0.38
C LYS A 125 11.64 0.33 0.67
N LEU A 126 11.39 -0.03 1.93
CA LEU A 126 10.13 -0.66 2.34
C LEU A 126 8.94 0.30 2.16
N LEU A 127 9.11 1.60 2.38
CA LEU A 127 8.08 2.61 2.11
C LEU A 127 7.80 2.77 0.61
N ILE A 128 8.82 2.76 -0.25
CA ILE A 128 8.65 2.74 -1.71
C ILE A 128 7.85 1.50 -2.12
N GLU A 129 8.26 0.33 -1.63
CA GLU A 129 7.58 -0.94 -1.89
C GLU A 129 6.12 -0.95 -1.40
N LEU A 130 5.80 -0.22 -0.33
CA LEU A 130 4.46 -0.01 0.19
C LEU A 130 3.61 0.86 -0.74
N VAL A 131 4.15 1.97 -1.24
CA VAL A 131 3.45 2.84 -2.21
C VAL A 131 3.13 2.06 -3.48
N GLU A 132 4.12 1.36 -4.06
CA GLU A 132 3.92 0.53 -5.25
C GLU A 132 2.87 -0.57 -5.02
N CYS A 133 2.91 -1.21 -3.85
CA CYS A 133 1.92 -2.22 -3.50
C CYS A 133 0.51 -1.63 -3.42
N THR A 134 0.38 -0.45 -2.81
CA THR A 134 -0.90 0.26 -2.69
C THR A 134 -1.47 0.63 -4.06
N GLU A 135 -0.63 1.12 -4.99
CA GLU A 135 -1.03 1.37 -6.38
C GLU A 135 -1.49 0.11 -7.10
N LYS A 136 -0.75 -1.01 -6.96
CA LYS A 136 -1.10 -2.30 -7.56
C LYS A 136 -2.44 -2.81 -7.04
N ILE A 137 -2.69 -2.70 -5.74
CA ILE A 137 -3.98 -3.07 -5.13
C ILE A 137 -5.09 -2.15 -5.64
N ALA A 138 -4.89 -0.84 -5.67
CA ALA A 138 -5.86 0.12 -6.17
C ALA A 138 -6.30 -0.21 -7.60
N LYS A 139 -5.33 -0.49 -8.49
CA LYS A 139 -5.59 -0.91 -9.87
C LYS A 139 -6.33 -2.25 -9.93
N ALA A 140 -5.92 -3.25 -9.16
CA ALA A 140 -6.58 -4.56 -9.14
C ALA A 140 -8.03 -4.48 -8.62
N VAL A 141 -8.29 -3.62 -7.63
CA VAL A 141 -9.64 -3.37 -7.13
C VAL A 141 -10.47 -2.60 -8.14
N HIS A 142 -9.89 -1.65 -8.87
CA HIS A 142 -10.59 -0.99 -9.97
C HIS A 142 -10.99 -1.99 -11.09
N GLU A 143 -10.07 -2.87 -11.51
CA GLU A 143 -10.36 -3.96 -12.46
C GLU A 143 -11.46 -4.90 -11.94
N LEU A 144 -11.44 -5.24 -10.64
CA LEU A 144 -12.46 -6.03 -9.98
C LEU A 144 -13.82 -5.31 -9.99
N ALA A 145 -13.82 -4.02 -9.69
CA ALA A 145 -15.01 -3.19 -9.61
C ALA A 145 -15.72 -3.07 -10.97
N LEU A 146 -14.95 -2.90 -12.06
CA LEU A 146 -15.47 -2.91 -13.43
C LEU A 146 -16.09 -4.27 -13.78
N ALA A 147 -15.41 -5.36 -13.45
CA ALA A 147 -15.88 -6.71 -13.76
C ALA A 147 -17.06 -7.18 -12.91
N GLY A 148 -17.19 -6.66 -11.68
CA GLY A 148 -18.22 -7.00 -10.73
C GLY A 148 -19.38 -6.01 -10.68
N SER A 149 -19.42 -5.05 -11.62
CA SER A 149 -20.42 -3.98 -11.70
C SER A 149 -20.63 -3.25 -10.37
N PHE A 150 -19.53 -2.84 -9.72
CA PHE A 150 -19.60 -2.11 -8.45
C PHE A 150 -20.29 -0.77 -8.67
N ARG A 151 -21.16 -0.41 -7.72
CA ARG A 151 -21.94 0.83 -7.80
C ARG A 151 -21.07 2.04 -7.55
N ASP A 152 -21.48 3.17 -8.09
CA ASP A 152 -20.90 4.44 -7.68
C ASP A 152 -21.23 4.73 -6.21
N ARG A 153 -20.27 5.34 -5.52
CA ARG A 153 -20.45 5.82 -4.15
C ARG A 153 -21.28 7.10 -4.25
N GLY A 154 -22.57 7.01 -3.94
CA GLY A 154 -23.47 8.16 -3.81
C GLY A 154 -23.21 8.95 -2.54
#